data_AF-A0A510IB82-F1
#
_entry.id   AF-A0A510IB82-F1
#
_cell.length_a   1.000
_cell.length_b   1.000
_cell.length_c   1.000
_cell.angle_alpha   90.00
_cell.angle_beta   90.00
_cell.angle_gamma   90.00
#
_symmetry.space_group_name_H-M   'P 1'
#
loop_
_entity.id
_entity.type
_entity.pdbx_description
1 polymer ?
#
loop_
_entity_poly.entity_id
_entity_poly.type
_entity_poly.pdbx_seq_one_letter_code
_entity_poly.pdbx_strand_id
1 'polypeptide(L)'
;MGMRGSSVNVYAQQMSNMQLCETLFYKRQTNQTLAAIGSEFNRRGLNKKWCDKERNKWYIEKWVDTLITKKEESHTESEVTIQPAI
;
A
#
# COMPACT_ATOMS: atom_id res chain seq x y z
N MET A 1 -10.33 0.39 -2.80
CA MET A 1 -8.98 -0.08 -2.41
C MET A 1 -8.38 -0.95 -3.53
N GLY A 2 -7.33 -0.52 -4.23
CA GLY A 2 -6.57 -1.44 -5.10
C GLY A 2 -6.03 -0.82 -6.39
N MET A 3 -4.74 -0.48 -6.44
CA MET A 3 -4.05 -0.07 -7.69
C MET A 3 -2.52 -0.33 -7.65
N ARG A 4 -2.01 -1.29 -6.87
CA ARG A 4 -0.56 -1.62 -6.85
C ARG A 4 -0.17 -2.85 -7.68
N GLY A 5 -1.14 -3.57 -8.25
CA GLY A 5 -0.89 -4.74 -9.09
C GLY A 5 -0.45 -4.43 -10.53
N SER A 6 -0.67 -3.21 -11.02
CA SER A 6 -0.37 -2.85 -12.41
C SER A 6 1.12 -2.56 -12.64
N SER A 7 1.61 -2.87 -13.85
CA SER A 7 2.97 -2.55 -14.30
C SER A 7 3.28 -1.05 -14.16
N VAL A 8 4.52 -0.72 -13.78
CA VAL A 8 5.02 0.66 -13.73
C VAL A 8 5.63 1.02 -15.08
N ASN A 9 4.94 1.87 -15.85
CA ASN A 9 5.33 2.22 -17.23
C ASN A 9 5.86 3.65 -17.39
N VAL A 10 6.27 4.30 -16.28
CA VAL A 10 6.92 5.62 -16.32
C VAL A 10 8.44 5.49 -16.29
N TYR A 11 9.16 6.53 -16.73
CA TYR A 11 10.62 6.57 -16.64
C TYR A 11 11.09 6.48 -15.19
N ALA A 12 12.26 5.88 -14.94
CA ALA A 12 12.82 5.72 -13.60
C ALA A 12 12.90 7.06 -12.82
N GLN A 13 13.22 8.15 -13.52
CA GLN A 13 13.27 9.52 -12.97
C GLN A 13 11.91 10.01 -12.44
N GLN A 14 10.81 9.52 -13.01
CA GLN A 14 9.44 9.89 -12.66
C GLN A 14 8.77 8.85 -11.75
N MET A 15 9.41 7.71 -11.48
CA MET A 15 8.90 6.75 -10.50
C MET A 15 8.88 7.38 -9.11
N SER A 16 7.83 7.10 -8.36
CA SER A 16 7.82 7.36 -6.91
C SER A 16 8.85 6.49 -6.19
N ASN A 17 9.27 6.90 -4.99
CA ASN A 17 10.23 6.13 -4.19
C ASN A 17 9.73 4.70 -3.94
N MET A 18 8.42 4.53 -3.72
CA MET A 18 7.87 3.19 -3.56
C MET A 18 7.85 2.40 -4.88
N GLN A 19 7.54 3.03 -6.02
CA GLN A 19 7.63 2.32 -7.30
C GLN A 19 9.05 1.82 -7.56
N LEU A 20 10.09 2.61 -7.23
CA LEU A 20 11.48 2.16 -7.29
C LEU A 20 11.75 0.97 -6.35
N CYS A 21 11.26 1.02 -5.11
CA CYS A 21 11.37 -0.12 -4.18
C CYS A 21 10.66 -1.38 -4.69
N GLU A 22 9.45 -1.22 -5.24
CA GLU A 22 8.61 -2.32 -5.71
C GLU A 22 9.17 -3.00 -6.96
N THR A 23 9.66 -2.22 -7.92
CA THR A 23 10.27 -2.75 -9.13
C THR A 23 11.64 -3.38 -8.85
N LEU A 24 12.44 -2.81 -7.94
CA LEU A 24 13.78 -3.31 -7.64
C LEU A 24 13.81 -4.51 -6.68
N PHE A 25 12.95 -4.54 -5.65
CA PHE A 25 13.00 -5.57 -4.60
C PHE A 25 11.76 -6.47 -4.49
N TYR A 26 10.60 -6.00 -4.95
CA TYR A 26 9.32 -6.73 -4.77
C TYR A 26 8.71 -7.24 -6.08
N LYS A 27 9.52 -7.34 -7.14
CA LYS A 27 9.18 -7.95 -8.43
C LYS A 27 7.96 -7.32 -9.12
N ARG A 28 7.71 -6.02 -8.90
CA ARG A 28 6.68 -5.30 -9.66
C ARG A 28 7.15 -5.13 -11.11
N GLN A 29 6.28 -5.48 -12.05
CA GLN A 29 6.56 -5.39 -13.48
C GLN A 29 6.82 -3.94 -13.93
N THR A 30 7.75 -3.77 -14.87
CA THR A 30 8.09 -2.47 -15.46
C THR A 30 8.76 -2.66 -16.83
N ASN A 31 8.60 -1.66 -17.70
CA ASN A 31 9.30 -1.61 -19.00
C ASN A 31 10.68 -0.92 -18.91
N GLN A 32 11.10 -0.46 -17.72
CA GLN A 32 12.39 0.18 -17.51
C GLN A 32 13.46 -0.85 -17.15
N THR A 33 14.71 -0.56 -17.46
CA THR A 33 15.83 -1.46 -17.11
C THR A 33 16.15 -1.39 -15.62
N LEU A 34 16.58 -2.52 -15.04
CA LEU A 34 17.01 -2.58 -13.64
C LEU A 34 18.18 -1.63 -13.35
N ALA A 35 19.05 -1.38 -14.33
CA ALA A 35 20.14 -0.42 -14.21
C ALA A 35 19.64 1.02 -14.06
N ALA A 36 18.64 1.44 -14.86
CA ALA A 36 18.05 2.78 -14.76
C ALA A 36 17.33 2.96 -13.41
N ILE A 37 16.59 1.94 -12.98
CA ILE A 37 15.89 1.93 -11.69
C ILE A 37 16.88 2.00 -10.53
N GLY A 38 17.93 1.16 -10.56
CA GLY A 38 18.97 1.12 -9.53
C GLY A 38 19.78 2.42 -9.46
N SER A 39 20.09 3.03 -10.61
CA SER A 39 20.74 4.33 -10.67
C SER A 39 19.89 5.42 -10.01
N GLU A 40 18.60 5.50 -10.35
CA GLU A 40 17.70 6.47 -9.71
C GLU A 40 17.49 6.20 -8.22
N PHE A 41 17.42 4.93 -7.83
CA PHE A 41 17.33 4.53 -6.42
C PHE A 41 18.55 5.04 -5.62
N ASN A 42 19.76 4.84 -6.14
CA ASN A 42 21.00 5.32 -5.54
C ASN A 42 21.11 6.85 -5.59
N ARG A 43 20.72 7.48 -6.71
CA ARG A 43 20.71 8.94 -6.88
C ARG A 43 19.85 9.63 -5.82
N ARG A 44 18.74 8.98 -5.42
CA ARG A 44 17.82 9.46 -4.38
C ARG A 44 18.24 9.09 -2.95
N GLY A 45 19.37 8.39 -2.76
CA GLY A 45 19.83 7.96 -1.45
C GLY A 45 18.87 7.00 -0.74
N LEU A 46 18.08 6.24 -1.50
CA LEU A 46 17.15 5.27 -0.92
C LEU A 46 17.89 4.04 -0.41
N ASN A 47 17.28 3.32 0.53
CA ASN A 47 17.83 2.07 1.07
C ASN A 47 16.71 1.04 1.23
N LYS A 48 17.03 -0.24 1.05
CA LYS A 48 16.11 -1.36 1.22
C LYS A 48 15.42 -1.33 2.58
N LYS A 49 16.12 -0.96 3.67
CA LYS A 49 15.51 -0.82 5.01
C LYS A 49 14.37 0.20 5.02
N TRP A 50 14.51 1.30 4.27
CA TRP A 50 13.44 2.29 4.14
C TRP A 50 12.26 1.72 3.36
N CYS A 51 12.53 1.02 2.25
CA CYS A 51 11.48 0.32 1.49
C CYS A 51 10.68 -0.66 2.35
N ASP A 52 11.37 -1.46 3.18
CA ASP A 52 10.73 -2.44 4.07
C ASP A 52 9.89 -1.74 5.15
N LYS A 53 10.41 -0.65 5.75
CA LYS A 53 9.66 0.15 6.74
C LYS A 53 8.41 0.76 6.12
N GLU A 54 8.54 1.37 4.95
CA GLU A 54 7.42 2.05 4.28
C GLU A 54 6.36 1.03 3.84
N ARG A 55 6.78 -0.14 3.34
CA ARG A 55 5.87 -1.25 3.00
C ARG A 55 5.11 -1.77 4.22
N ASN A 56 5.78 -1.89 5.37
CA ASN A 56 5.15 -2.39 6.59
C ASN A 56 4.13 -1.41 7.20
N LYS A 57 4.32 -0.08 7.07
CA LYS A 57 3.32 0.91 7.52
C LYS A 57 1.96 0.66 6.87
N TRP A 58 1.96 0.47 5.55
CA TRP A 58 0.74 0.14 4.79
C TRP A 58 0.09 -1.16 5.26
N TYR A 59 0.90 -2.15 5.66
CA TYR A 59 0.37 -3.40 6.20
C TYR A 59 -0.31 -3.15 7.55
N ILE A 60 0.34 -2.42 8.46
CA ILE A 60 -0.21 -2.09 9.79
C ILE A 60 -1.50 -1.27 9.66
N GLU A 61 -1.53 -0.23 8.82
CA GLU A 61 -2.73 0.56 8.56
C GLU A 61 -3.89 -0.30 8.07
N LYS A 62 -3.64 -1.27 7.18
CA LYS A 62 -4.67 -2.21 6.73
C LYS A 62 -5.22 -3.06 7.85
N TRP A 63 -4.39 -3.50 8.79
CA TRP A 63 -4.85 -4.27 9.95
C TRP A 63 -5.65 -3.40 10.92
N VAL A 64 -5.20 -2.17 11.17
CA VAL A 64 -5.91 -1.21 12.01
C VAL A 64 -7.27 -0.86 11.42
N ASP A 65 -7.34 -0.53 10.13
CA ASP A 65 -8.60 -0.30 9.41
C ASP A 65 -9.53 -1.52 9.52
N THR A 66 -9.01 -2.73 9.30
CA THR A 66 -9.82 -3.96 9.38
C THR A 66 -10.36 -4.20 10.79
N LEU A 67 -9.60 -3.89 11.83
CA LEU A 67 -10.04 -4.01 13.22
C LEU A 67 -11.08 -2.95 13.60
N ILE A 68 -10.94 -1.72 13.09
CA ILE A 68 -11.89 -0.63 13.32
C ILE A 68 -13.21 -0.91 12.60
N THR A 69 -13.16 -1.29 11.32
CA THR A 69 -14.38 -1.64 10.54
C THR A 69 -15.13 -2.81 11.16
N LYS A 70 -14.44 -3.84 11.65
CA LYS A 70 -15.08 -4.96 12.36
C LYS A 70 -15.76 -4.56 13.67
N LYS A 71 -15.26 -3.53 14.35
CA LYS A 71 -15.85 -3.04 15.61
C LYS A 71 -17.11 -2.19 15.36
N GLU A 72 -17.19 -1.55 14.20
CA GLU A 72 -18.34 -0.75 13.79
C GLU A 72 -19.51 -1.63 13.30
N GLU A 73 -19.19 -2.72 12.57
CA GLU A 73 -20.19 -3.70 12.14
C GLU A 73 -20.81 -4.50 13.31
N SER A 74 -20.09 -4.69 14.42
CA SER A 74 -20.62 -5.40 15.59
C SER A 74 -21.46 -4.53 16.54
N HIS A 75 -21.63 -3.24 16.26
CA HIS A 75 -22.39 -2.30 17.12
C HIS A 75 -23.67 -1.77 16.46
N THR A 76 -24.03 -2.29 15.28
CA THR A 76 -25.24 -1.86 14.54
C THR A 76 -26.18 -3.03 14.22
N GLU A 77 -26.10 -4.13 14.98
CA GLU A 77 -27.10 -5.22 14.95
C GLU A 77 -27.53 -5.60 16.37
N SER A 78 -27.69 -4.60 17.24
CA SER A 78 -28.37 -4.74 18.53
C SER A 78 -29.04 -3.42 18.92
N GLU A 79 -29.79 -2.83 17.98
CA GLU A 79 -30.88 -1.93 18.35
C GLU A 79 -32.15 -2.49 17.72
N VAL A 80 -32.64 -3.60 18.30
CA VAL A 80 -34.04 -4.00 18.18
C VAL A 80 -34.86 -2.86 18.78
N THR A 81 -35.27 -1.93 17.92
CA THR A 81 -36.24 -0.90 18.28
C THR A 81 -37.58 -1.61 18.47
N ILE A 82 -37.93 -1.84 19.73
CA ILE A 82 -39.27 -2.28 20.15
C ILE A 82 -40.24 -1.18 19.72
N GLN A 83 -41.05 -1.43 18.69
CA GLN A 83 -42.17 -0.56 18.34
C GLN A 83 -43.25 -0.66 19.44
N PRO A 84 -43.78 0.44 19.99
CA PRO A 84 -44.91 0.37 20.89
C PRO A 84 -46.17 0.01 20.09
N ALA A 85 -46.93 -0.95 20.61
CA ALA A 85 -48.25 -1.28 20.09
C ALA A 85 -49.21 -0.09 20.26
N ILE A 86 -50.00 0.18 19.21
CA ILE A 86 -51.23 0.96 19.26
C ILE A 86 -52.35 0.05 18.78
#